data_AF-A0A0F2RRA1-F1
#
_entry.id   AF-A0A0F2RRA1-F1
#
_cell.length_a   1.000
_cell.length_b   1.000
_cell.length_c   1.000
_cell.angle_alpha   90.00
_cell.angle_beta   90.00
_cell.angle_gamma   90.00
#
_symmetry.space_group_name_H-M   'P 1'
#
loop_
_entity.id
_entity.type
_entity.pdbx_description
1 polymer ?
#
loop_
_entity_poly.entity_id
_entity_poly.type
_entity_poly.pdbx_seq_one_letter_code
_entity_poly.pdbx_strand_id
1 'polypeptide(L)'
;MTPEQVAKRYAFDRPGYKLIDFLEVAVPVYRLSLLASFLERKSIAPLYEFALRSLELGLNTEEEIGSFLGIGSETARAALSNLHGLELIDVTLKNGTRDIKITNMGHRCLKETAAIVPRVGPIIMHFDGLTREIFSTKSESLMYYRQVNAAGIREIAAKPPRKPALDELSIEEARKASRTLSEVRNMEKRDLLSIKGIEESTRMFQVAVVLVYRSEDGETDLSMFVDGRLSDKHKMAFLKADGLRKLGLNDPARLVPEALPFEATLTPQQKEELLFETEQAAAVYQQAQFDIEEGEGSVSGDEGSASGEASQNIDIDSIISAAMQSISKHRIRWLEVFEHPSLLEDALDNARKRLLIISPWIRGQVLTHQKLNKIKRLLDNNVDVFIGWGIGKGEPQERGNDMNVVNRLVSLDKEYHNMHFVDLENTHEKVLIKDNDFVVTTSFNWLSFRGDPARTVRYERGVYVGVREMVDDQFAALSARFISSKGVRPSDAQMAALSEKFGGT
;
A
#
# COMPACT_ATOMS: atom_id res chain seq x y z
N MET A 1 -1.72 -2.64 4.13
CA MET A 1 -3.04 -2.81 3.51
C MET A 1 -2.87 -3.00 2.01
N THR A 2 -3.65 -3.90 1.40
CA THR A 2 -3.71 -4.03 -0.06
C THR A 2 -4.55 -2.90 -0.67
N PRO A 3 -4.42 -2.63 -1.98
CA PRO A 3 -5.26 -1.65 -2.66
C PRO A 3 -6.76 -1.93 -2.54
N GLU A 4 -7.15 -3.21 -2.56
CA GLU A 4 -8.53 -3.66 -2.35
C GLU A 4 -9.04 -3.32 -0.95
N GLN A 5 -8.21 -3.51 0.08
CA GLN A 5 -8.57 -3.16 1.45
C GLN A 5 -8.79 -1.65 1.60
N VAL A 6 -7.92 -0.84 0.98
CA VAL A 6 -8.07 0.61 0.95
C VAL A 6 -9.35 1.00 0.20
N ALA A 7 -9.57 0.46 -1.00
CA ALA A 7 -10.76 0.76 -1.80
C ALA A 7 -12.05 0.37 -1.07
N LYS A 8 -12.09 -0.80 -0.44
CA LYS A 8 -13.23 -1.27 0.37
C LYS A 8 -13.49 -0.37 1.58
N ARG A 9 -12.42 0.01 2.29
CA ARG A 9 -12.52 0.84 3.49
C ARG A 9 -13.05 2.24 3.18
N TYR A 10 -12.71 2.78 2.01
CA TYR A 10 -12.99 4.18 1.66
C TYR A 10 -14.00 4.34 0.51
N ALA A 11 -14.77 3.29 0.19
CA ALA A 11 -15.66 3.29 -0.97
C ALA A 11 -16.82 4.31 -0.88
N PHE A 12 -17.31 4.57 0.33
CA PHE A 12 -18.52 5.39 0.58
C PHE A 12 -18.24 6.66 1.40
N ASP A 13 -16.97 7.01 1.62
CA ASP A 13 -16.51 8.23 2.31
C ASP A 13 -17.06 9.55 1.74
N ARG A 14 -17.58 9.52 0.52
CA ARG A 14 -17.93 10.70 -0.25
C ARG A 14 -19.41 10.67 -0.61
N PRO A 15 -20.27 11.33 0.20
CA PRO A 15 -21.68 11.44 -0.11
C PRO A 15 -21.91 12.04 -1.50
N GLY A 16 -22.80 11.43 -2.29
CA GLY A 16 -23.09 11.85 -3.67
C GLY A 16 -22.05 11.43 -4.72
N TYR A 17 -21.04 10.66 -4.34
CA TYR A 17 -20.03 10.12 -5.24
C TYR A 17 -19.99 8.59 -5.18
N LYS A 18 -19.74 7.97 -6.34
CA LYS A 18 -19.49 6.54 -6.45
C LYS A 18 -18.01 6.26 -6.73
N LEU A 19 -17.43 5.28 -6.05
CA LEU A 19 -16.10 4.76 -6.39
C LEU A 19 -16.18 3.99 -7.72
N ILE A 20 -15.49 4.49 -8.75
CA ILE A 20 -15.56 3.92 -10.11
C ILE A 20 -14.33 3.07 -10.47
N ASP A 21 -13.18 3.34 -9.86
CA ASP A 21 -11.94 2.61 -10.07
C ASP A 21 -10.94 2.85 -8.94
N PHE A 22 -9.97 1.95 -8.84
CA PHE A 22 -8.79 2.13 -8.00
C PHE A 22 -7.55 1.53 -8.68
N LEU A 23 -6.40 2.15 -8.42
CA LEU A 23 -5.15 1.68 -9.00
C LEU A 23 -3.94 1.99 -8.11
N GLU A 24 -2.88 1.24 -8.35
CA GLU A 24 -1.57 1.48 -7.77
C GLU A 24 -0.76 2.41 -8.68
N VAL A 25 -0.07 3.37 -8.06
CA VAL A 25 0.86 4.28 -8.73
C VAL A 25 2.19 4.30 -7.98
N ALA A 26 3.29 4.39 -8.71
CA ALA A 26 4.62 4.47 -8.16
C ALA A 26 5.04 5.94 -7.99
N VAL A 27 5.01 6.42 -6.75
CA VAL A 27 5.47 7.75 -6.36
C VAL A 27 7.00 7.74 -6.30
N PRO A 28 7.70 8.66 -7.01
CA PRO A 28 9.14 8.68 -7.02
C PRO A 28 9.68 9.15 -5.67
N VAL A 29 10.61 8.39 -5.11
CA VAL A 29 11.30 8.72 -3.85
C VAL A 29 12.80 8.69 -4.09
N TYR A 30 13.53 9.68 -3.58
CA TYR A 30 14.99 9.69 -3.62
C TYR A 30 15.52 9.23 -2.27
N ARG A 31 16.23 8.11 -2.25
CA ARG A 31 17.03 7.68 -1.09
C ARG A 31 18.33 8.47 -1.11
N LEU A 32 18.54 9.28 -0.08
CA LEU A 32 19.68 10.19 0.03
C LEU A 32 20.64 9.70 1.11
N SER A 33 21.91 9.54 0.76
CA SER A 33 23.00 9.53 1.76
C SER A 33 23.43 10.97 1.98
N LEU A 34 23.10 11.51 3.16
CA LEU A 34 23.38 12.89 3.52
C LEU A 34 24.58 12.95 4.46
N LEU A 35 25.53 13.83 4.17
CA LEU A 35 26.56 14.20 5.13
C LEU A 35 25.95 15.23 6.09
N ALA A 36 25.91 14.93 7.38
CA ALA A 36 25.25 15.77 8.38
C ALA A 36 26.09 15.92 9.64
N SER A 37 25.89 17.03 10.35
CA SER A 37 26.46 17.25 11.68
C SER A 37 25.42 16.94 12.77
N PHE A 38 25.80 16.15 13.75
CA PHE A 38 24.99 15.75 14.90
C PHE A 38 25.61 16.26 16.19
N LEU A 39 24.81 16.48 17.22
CA LEU A 39 25.29 16.52 18.59
C LEU A 39 25.34 15.09 19.12
N GLU A 40 26.53 14.63 19.49
CA GLU A 40 26.75 13.35 20.16
C GLU A 40 27.00 13.61 21.64
N ARG A 41 26.31 12.86 22.50
CA ARG A 41 26.56 12.84 23.94
C ARG A 41 27.70 11.87 24.20
N LYS A 42 28.85 12.38 24.63
CA LYS A 42 29.98 11.57 25.04
C LYS A 42 30.02 11.51 26.56
N SER A 43 30.01 10.30 27.13
CA SER A 43 30.24 10.13 28.57
C SER A 43 31.58 10.75 28.94
N ILE A 44 31.57 11.57 29.98
CA ILE A 44 32.77 12.20 30.50
C ILE A 44 33.54 11.15 31.30
N ALA A 45 34.87 11.15 31.20
CA ALA A 45 35.68 10.28 32.06
C ALA A 45 35.46 10.65 33.54
N PRO A 46 35.39 9.70 34.48
CA PRO A 46 35.12 9.99 35.89
C PRO A 46 36.02 11.08 36.46
N LEU A 47 37.31 11.06 36.10
CA LEU A 47 38.28 12.07 36.51
C LEU A 47 37.88 13.50 36.12
N TYR A 48 37.36 13.70 34.90
CA TYR A 48 36.93 15.01 34.40
C TYR A 48 35.62 15.44 35.07
N GLU A 49 34.71 14.51 35.33
CA GLU A 49 33.49 14.78 36.09
C GLU A 49 33.83 15.23 37.52
N PHE A 50 34.70 14.51 38.22
CA PHE A 50 35.12 14.86 39.57
C PHE A 50 35.87 16.19 39.61
N ALA A 51 36.72 16.49 38.62
CA ALA A 51 37.37 17.80 38.51
C ALA A 51 36.37 18.95 38.29
N LEU A 52 35.33 18.75 37.47
CA LEU A 52 34.24 19.73 37.30
C LEU A 52 33.44 19.91 38.60
N ARG A 53 33.12 18.83 39.32
CA ARG A 53 32.44 18.90 40.62
C ARG A 53 33.29 19.64 41.67
N SER A 54 34.61 19.44 41.68
CA SER A 54 35.53 20.18 42.55
C SER A 54 35.49 21.68 42.28
N LEU A 55 35.43 22.09 41.01
CA LEU A 55 35.27 23.50 40.62
C LEU A 55 33.90 24.06 41.03
N GLU A 56 32.83 23.29 40.92
CA GLU A 56 31.49 23.69 41.41
C GLU A 56 31.45 23.89 42.93
N LEU A 57 32.28 23.13 43.67
CA LEU A 57 32.49 23.28 45.12
C LEU A 57 33.43 24.44 45.49
N GLY A 58 33.98 25.17 44.50
CA GLY A 58 34.81 26.35 44.70
C GLY A 58 36.32 26.08 44.80
N LEU A 59 36.78 24.86 44.47
CA LEU A 59 38.21 24.54 44.38
C LEU A 59 38.71 25.00 43.00
N ASN A 60 39.33 26.17 42.94
CA ASN A 60 39.56 26.91 41.69
C ASN A 60 41.02 26.86 41.19
N THR A 61 41.88 26.07 41.84
CA THR A 61 43.30 25.94 41.47
C THR A 61 43.72 24.49 41.18
N GLU A 62 44.77 24.31 40.37
CA GLU A 62 45.31 22.98 40.00
C GLU A 62 45.72 22.17 41.26
N GLU A 63 46.30 22.83 42.26
CA GLU A 63 46.77 22.21 43.51
C GLU A 63 45.63 21.80 44.46
N GLU A 64 44.61 22.65 44.61
CA GLU A 64 43.42 22.34 45.42
C GLU A 64 42.67 21.13 44.86
N ILE A 65 42.46 21.10 43.54
CA ILE A 65 41.75 20.01 42.86
C ILE A 65 42.56 18.71 42.96
N GLY A 66 43.87 18.75 42.69
CA GLY A 66 44.74 17.58 42.81
C GLY A 66 44.75 17.00 44.22
N SER A 67 44.90 17.86 45.23
CA SER A 67 44.91 17.47 46.64
C SER A 67 43.57 16.90 47.10
N PHE A 68 42.45 17.52 46.70
CA PHE A 68 41.11 17.07 47.06
C PHE A 68 40.76 15.70 46.44
N LEU A 69 41.14 15.47 45.19
CA LEU A 69 40.88 14.20 44.49
C LEU A 69 41.91 13.10 44.83
N GLY A 70 42.97 13.42 45.58
CA GLY A 70 44.03 12.47 45.92
C GLY A 70 44.90 12.06 44.73
N ILE A 71 45.06 12.95 43.74
CA ILE A 71 45.83 12.72 42.52
C ILE A 71 47.03 13.67 42.42
N GLY A 72 48.03 13.30 41.63
CA GLY A 72 49.19 14.17 41.37
C GLY A 72 48.80 15.45 40.62
N SER A 73 49.51 16.55 40.89
CA SER A 73 49.28 17.85 40.25
C SER A 73 49.39 17.80 38.73
N GLU A 74 50.33 17.01 38.18
CA GLU A 74 50.44 16.72 36.75
C GLU A 74 49.16 16.10 36.15
N THR A 75 48.54 15.16 36.88
CA THR A 75 47.30 14.50 36.45
C THR A 75 46.12 15.47 36.51
N ALA A 76 46.01 16.27 37.57
CA ALA A 76 44.98 17.31 37.70
C ALA A 76 45.11 18.36 36.58
N ARG A 77 46.33 18.82 36.30
CA ARG A 77 46.64 19.76 35.23
C ARG A 77 46.27 19.20 33.85
N ALA A 78 46.60 17.93 33.57
CA ALA A 78 46.22 17.28 32.33
C ALA A 78 44.69 17.17 32.17
N ALA A 79 43.96 16.85 33.25
CA ALA A 79 42.51 16.81 33.25
C ALA A 79 41.90 18.20 32.97
N LEU A 80 42.39 19.24 33.63
CA LEU A 80 41.94 20.63 33.45
C LEU A 80 42.25 21.15 32.03
N SER A 81 43.41 20.80 31.46
CA SER A 81 43.74 21.15 30.08
C SER A 81 42.77 20.54 29.07
N ASN A 82 42.33 19.30 29.28
CA ASN A 82 41.32 18.65 28.43
C ASN A 82 39.94 19.27 28.60
N LEU A 83 39.53 19.57 29.85
CA LEU A 83 38.28 20.26 30.14
C LEU A 83 38.22 21.66 29.51
N HIS A 84 39.34 22.38 29.49
CA HIS A 84 39.44 23.68 28.84
C HIS A 84 39.33 23.58 27.31
N GLY A 85 39.96 22.56 26.70
CA GLY A 85 39.82 22.29 25.26
C GLY A 85 38.40 21.89 24.83
N LEU A 86 37.55 21.45 25.77
CA LEU A 86 36.13 21.20 25.57
C LEU A 86 35.24 22.40 25.93
N GLU A 87 35.82 23.55 26.26
CA GLU A 87 35.13 24.79 26.67
C GLU A 87 34.24 24.62 27.93
N LEU A 88 34.51 23.58 28.74
CA LEU A 88 33.77 23.29 29.98
C LEU A 88 34.25 24.14 31.16
N ILE A 89 35.48 24.65 31.07
CA ILE A 89 36.10 25.52 32.07
C ILE A 89 36.84 26.67 31.37
N ASP A 90 36.91 27.81 32.05
CA ASP A 90 37.71 28.96 31.67
C ASP A 90 38.89 29.11 32.63
N VAL A 91 40.04 29.52 32.10
CA VAL A 91 41.29 29.63 32.85
C VAL A 91 41.82 31.06 32.73
N THR A 92 41.82 31.77 33.85
CA THR A 92 42.32 33.14 33.92
C THR A 92 43.58 33.22 34.77
N LEU A 93 44.48 34.15 34.46
CA LEU A 93 45.67 34.40 35.26
C LEU A 93 45.38 35.53 36.25
N LYS A 94 45.46 35.22 37.54
CA LYS A 94 45.40 36.20 38.63
C LYS A 94 46.65 36.08 39.49
N ASN A 95 47.44 37.15 39.55
CA ASN A 95 48.63 37.25 40.40
C ASN A 95 49.65 36.11 40.21
N GLY A 96 49.82 35.60 38.99
CA GLY A 96 50.73 34.49 38.68
C GLY A 96 50.15 33.09 38.91
N THR A 97 48.97 32.99 39.52
CA THR A 97 48.19 31.77 39.74
C THR A 97 47.06 31.64 38.71
N ARG A 98 46.79 30.41 38.25
CA ARG A 98 45.66 30.11 37.36
C ARG A 98 44.40 29.97 38.20
N ASP A 99 43.47 30.92 38.05
CA ASP A 99 42.12 30.90 38.60
C ASP A 99 41.19 30.26 37.57
N ILE A 100 40.63 29.11 37.93
CA ILE A 100 39.84 28.26 37.04
C ILE A 100 38.38 28.39 37.42
N LYS A 101 37.52 28.61 36.43
CA LYS A 101 36.08 28.71 36.64
C LYS A 101 35.33 27.79 35.70
N ILE A 102 34.28 27.16 36.21
CA ILE A 102 33.38 26.36 35.40
C ILE A 102 32.53 27.27 34.49
N THR A 103 32.32 26.87 33.23
CA THR A 103 31.45 27.61 32.30
C THR A 103 30.00 27.16 32.43
N ASN A 104 29.07 27.88 31.80
CA ASN A 104 27.68 27.42 31.69
C ASN A 104 27.57 26.06 30.97
N MET A 105 28.48 25.76 30.03
CA MET A 105 28.59 24.46 29.39
C MET A 105 29.06 23.39 30.37
N GLY A 106 30.07 23.69 31.20
CA GLY A 106 30.53 22.81 32.28
C GLY A 106 29.43 22.43 33.27
N HIS A 107 28.62 23.40 33.73
CA HIS A 107 27.49 23.12 34.61
C HIS A 107 26.42 22.23 33.96
N ARG A 108 26.12 22.44 32.68
CA ARG A 108 25.18 21.58 31.94
C ARG A 108 25.75 20.17 31.77
N CYS A 109 27.05 20.07 31.51
CA CYS A 109 27.81 18.83 31.39
C CYS A 109 27.76 18.00 32.67
N LEU A 110 27.87 18.64 33.85
CA LEU A 110 27.70 18.00 35.16
C LEU A 110 26.28 17.50 35.41
N LYS A 111 25.25 18.31 35.08
CA LYS A 111 23.84 17.92 35.23
C LYS A 111 23.46 16.72 34.36
N GLU A 112 24.04 16.61 33.18
CA GLU A 112 23.71 15.57 32.19
C GLU A 112 24.73 14.41 32.17
N THR A 113 25.81 14.50 32.95
CA THR A 113 26.96 13.56 32.99
C THR A 113 27.53 13.24 31.60
N ALA A 114 27.43 14.19 30.66
CA ALA A 114 27.84 13.99 29.28
C ALA A 114 28.35 15.30 28.66
N ALA A 115 29.43 15.22 27.88
CA ALA A 115 29.89 16.30 27.01
C ALA A 115 29.17 16.22 25.67
N ILE A 116 28.63 17.35 25.20
CA ILE A 116 27.94 17.43 23.91
C ILE A 116 28.96 17.91 22.87
N VAL A 117 29.30 17.05 21.91
CA VAL A 117 30.27 17.39 20.85
C VAL A 117 29.64 17.28 19.45
N PRO A 118 29.91 18.24 18.54
CA PRO A 118 29.51 18.11 17.15
C PRO A 118 30.29 16.98 16.46
N ARG A 119 29.58 16.05 15.82
CA ARG A 119 30.17 15.01 14.97
C ARG A 119 29.56 15.05 13.58
N VAL A 120 30.42 15.00 12.56
CA VAL A 120 29.98 14.85 11.17
C VAL A 120 29.92 13.37 10.81
N GLY A 121 28.84 12.95 10.15
CA GLY A 121 28.68 11.58 9.67
C GLY A 121 27.55 11.44 8.66
N PRO A 122 27.46 10.28 7.99
CA PRO A 122 26.39 10.01 7.04
C PRO A 122 25.08 9.68 7.77
N ILE A 123 23.96 10.09 7.18
CA ILE A 123 22.61 9.66 7.55
C ILE A 123 21.78 9.39 6.30
N ILE A 124 21.01 8.31 6.33
CA ILE A 124 20.12 7.96 5.24
C ILE A 124 18.76 8.58 5.52
N MET A 125 18.28 9.36 4.55
CA MET A 125 16.94 9.95 4.55
C MET A 125 16.24 9.67 3.22
N HIS A 126 14.92 9.87 3.19
CA HIS A 126 14.12 9.74 1.98
C HIS A 126 13.53 11.11 1.63
N PHE A 127 13.43 11.39 0.34
CA PHE A 127 12.91 12.64 -0.17
C PHE A 127 11.83 12.36 -1.20
N ASP A 128 10.63 12.86 -0.96
CA ASP A 128 9.48 12.62 -1.84
C ASP A 128 9.59 13.44 -3.12
N GLY A 129 9.49 12.79 -4.28
CA GLY A 129 9.63 13.44 -5.58
C GLY A 129 8.38 14.19 -6.05
N LEU A 130 7.23 14.02 -5.40
CA LEU A 130 5.99 14.75 -5.65
C LEU A 130 5.79 15.90 -4.65
N THR A 131 5.82 15.61 -3.34
CA THR A 131 5.56 16.60 -2.28
C THR A 131 6.79 17.44 -1.95
N ARG A 132 8.00 16.96 -2.30
CA ARG A 132 9.29 17.60 -2.01
C ARG A 132 9.63 17.69 -0.52
N GLU A 133 9.09 16.77 0.29
CA GLU A 133 9.33 16.71 1.73
C GLU A 133 10.35 15.62 2.10
N ILE A 134 11.14 15.86 3.14
CA ILE A 134 11.99 14.83 3.74
C ILE A 134 11.15 13.97 4.68
N PHE A 135 11.34 12.66 4.57
CA PHE A 135 10.76 11.69 5.49
C PHE A 135 11.71 10.53 5.74
N SER A 136 11.30 9.65 6.64
CA SER A 136 11.97 8.37 6.82
C SER A 136 10.98 7.23 6.72
N THR A 137 11.43 6.15 6.08
CA THR A 137 10.72 4.89 5.97
C THR A 137 11.73 3.75 5.99
N LYS A 138 11.24 2.53 6.17
CA LYS A 138 12.05 1.30 6.07
C LYS A 138 12.38 1.07 4.60
N SER A 139 13.63 0.75 4.25
CA SER A 139 14.00 0.62 2.83
C SER A 139 13.26 -0.51 2.12
N GLU A 140 12.75 -1.50 2.86
CA GLU A 140 11.95 -2.61 2.36
C GLU A 140 10.56 -2.19 1.86
N SER A 141 10.06 -1.01 2.23
CA SER A 141 8.78 -0.47 1.72
C SER A 141 8.92 0.18 0.33
N LEU A 142 10.15 0.36 -0.16
CA LEU A 142 10.43 1.01 -1.42
C LEU A 142 10.80 -0.01 -2.50
N MET A 143 10.39 0.29 -3.73
CA MET A 143 10.65 -0.52 -4.91
C MET A 143 11.68 0.13 -5.83
N TYR A 144 12.57 -0.68 -6.39
CA TYR A 144 13.37 -0.29 -7.55
C TYR A 144 12.51 -0.24 -8.81
N TYR A 145 12.96 0.54 -9.81
CA TYR A 145 12.28 0.64 -11.11
C TYR A 145 11.94 -0.73 -11.73
N ARG A 146 12.86 -1.70 -11.65
CA ARG A 146 12.64 -3.05 -12.18
C ARG A 146 11.45 -3.74 -11.51
N GLN A 147 11.26 -3.56 -10.20
CA GLN A 147 10.15 -4.16 -9.45
C GLN A 147 8.83 -3.49 -9.80
N VAL A 148 8.80 -2.14 -9.88
CA VAL A 148 7.63 -1.36 -10.34
C VAL A 148 7.18 -1.82 -11.72
N ASN A 149 8.12 -1.95 -12.66
CA ASN A 149 7.84 -2.34 -14.03
C ASN A 149 7.40 -3.82 -14.11
N ALA A 150 8.03 -4.72 -13.36
CA ALA A 150 7.62 -6.12 -13.28
C ALA A 150 6.21 -6.30 -12.68
N ALA A 151 5.82 -5.46 -11.73
CA ALA A 151 4.47 -5.41 -11.17
C ALA A 151 3.45 -4.72 -12.10
N GLY A 152 3.92 -4.09 -13.18
CA GLY A 152 3.08 -3.31 -14.09
C GLY A 152 2.43 -2.08 -13.43
N ILE A 153 3.08 -1.53 -12.40
CA ILE A 153 2.60 -0.35 -11.68
C ILE A 153 2.99 0.90 -12.49
N ARG A 154 2.05 1.83 -12.62
CA ARG A 154 2.29 3.09 -13.36
C ARG A 154 3.21 4.01 -12.56
N GLU A 155 4.32 4.40 -13.17
CA GLU A 155 5.21 5.43 -12.62
C GLU A 155 4.60 6.84 -12.73
N ILE A 156 4.69 7.60 -11.64
CA ILE A 156 4.43 9.04 -11.66
C ILE A 156 5.77 9.79 -11.75
N ALA A 157 5.87 10.70 -12.72
CA ALA A 157 7.05 11.55 -12.84
C ALA A 157 7.19 12.50 -11.64
N ALA A 158 8.42 12.68 -11.16
CA ALA A 158 8.72 13.67 -10.12
C ALA A 158 8.41 15.08 -10.63
N LYS A 159 8.03 15.99 -9.72
CA LYS A 159 7.79 17.40 -10.07
C LYS A 159 8.53 18.32 -9.10
N PRO A 160 9.56 19.06 -9.56
CA PRO A 160 10.13 19.04 -10.92
C PRO A 160 10.80 17.68 -11.26
N PRO A 161 10.99 17.35 -12.55
CA PRO A 161 11.56 16.06 -12.99
C PRO A 161 13.08 16.03 -12.82
N ARG A 162 13.58 16.34 -11.62
CA ARG A 162 14.99 16.36 -11.27
C ARG A 162 15.22 15.85 -9.85
N LYS A 163 16.47 15.47 -9.57
CA LYS A 163 16.93 15.13 -8.23
C LYS A 163 16.79 16.33 -7.28
N PRO A 164 16.61 16.10 -5.96
CA PRO A 164 16.64 17.18 -4.97
C PRO A 164 18.03 17.82 -4.91
N ALA A 165 18.04 19.13 -4.71
CA ALA A 165 19.21 19.93 -4.42
C ALA A 165 19.31 20.17 -2.90
N LEU A 166 20.51 20.54 -2.42
CA LEU A 166 20.79 20.67 -0.99
C LEU A 166 19.96 21.78 -0.32
N ASP A 167 19.65 22.85 -1.04
CA ASP A 167 18.85 23.99 -0.60
C ASP A 167 17.35 23.66 -0.46
N GLU A 168 16.90 22.56 -1.05
CA GLU A 168 15.53 22.05 -0.89
C GLU A 168 15.36 21.17 0.35
N LEU A 169 16.45 20.84 1.06
CA LEU A 169 16.42 19.96 2.21
C LEU A 169 16.09 20.74 3.49
N SER A 170 14.85 20.65 3.96
CA SER A 170 14.44 21.25 5.23
C SER A 170 15.10 20.57 6.43
N ILE A 171 15.86 21.35 7.21
CA ILE A 171 16.49 20.84 8.44
C ILE A 171 15.47 20.41 9.49
N GLU A 172 14.30 21.07 9.53
CA GLU A 172 13.23 20.76 10.47
C GLU A 172 12.60 19.40 10.14
N GLU A 173 12.31 19.16 8.87
CA GLU A 173 11.80 17.87 8.38
C GLU A 173 12.83 16.76 8.59
N ALA A 174 14.11 17.02 8.30
CA ALA A 174 15.17 16.06 8.55
C ALA A 174 15.33 15.73 10.04
N ARG A 175 15.17 16.71 10.94
CA ARG A 175 15.15 16.47 12.40
C ARG A 175 13.97 15.59 12.80
N LYS A 176 12.77 15.88 12.29
CA LYS A 176 11.58 15.06 12.54
C LYS A 176 11.80 13.62 12.07
N ALA A 177 12.28 13.44 10.83
CA ALA A 177 12.59 12.13 10.26
C ALA A 177 13.67 11.37 11.06
N SER A 178 14.70 12.07 11.54
CA SER A 178 15.77 11.49 12.37
C SER A 178 15.26 11.00 13.72
N ARG A 179 14.34 11.74 14.36
CA ARG A 179 13.74 11.34 15.65
C ARG A 179 12.91 10.06 15.48
N THR A 180 12.05 10.02 14.48
CA THR A 180 11.24 8.84 14.15
C THR A 180 12.12 7.61 13.87
N LEU A 181 13.24 7.77 13.17
CA LEU A 181 14.21 6.69 12.95
C LEU A 181 14.84 6.16 14.24
N SER A 182 15.23 7.07 15.13
CA SER A 182 15.94 6.72 16.37
C SER A 182 15.03 5.93 17.31
N GLU A 183 13.76 6.34 17.40
CA GLU A 183 12.71 5.63 18.16
C GLU A 183 12.47 4.22 17.61
N VAL A 184 12.30 4.09 16.29
CA VAL A 184 12.04 2.79 15.65
C VAL A 184 13.22 1.81 15.78
N ARG A 185 14.45 2.32 15.79
CA ARG A 185 15.66 1.48 15.84
C ARG A 185 16.26 1.33 17.24
N ASN A 186 15.60 1.88 18.27
CA ASN A 186 16.11 1.95 19.63
C ASN A 186 17.57 2.45 19.70
N MET A 187 17.88 3.43 18.84
CA MET A 187 19.20 4.03 18.76
C MET A 187 19.26 5.27 19.66
N GLU A 188 20.47 5.60 20.15
CA GLU A 188 20.67 6.85 20.86
C GLU A 188 20.21 8.04 20.00
N LYS A 189 19.43 8.93 20.61
CA LYS A 189 18.94 10.14 19.97
C LYS A 189 20.13 10.97 19.52
N ARG A 190 20.33 11.07 18.21
CA ARG A 190 21.29 11.99 17.61
C ARG A 190 20.57 13.28 17.26
N ASP A 191 20.95 14.37 17.92
CA ASP A 191 20.38 15.68 17.62
C ASP A 191 21.01 16.23 16.34
N LEU A 192 20.30 16.12 15.22
CA LEU A 192 20.73 16.63 13.92
C LEU A 192 20.82 18.17 13.94
N LEU A 193 22.01 18.71 13.73
CA LEU A 193 22.27 20.16 13.69
C LEU A 193 22.05 20.76 12.30
N SER A 194 22.74 20.19 11.29
CA SER A 194 22.77 20.72 9.93
C SER A 194 23.07 19.61 8.91
N ILE A 195 22.59 19.80 7.68
CA ILE A 195 22.95 18.97 6.52
C ILE A 195 24.07 19.70 5.77
N LYS A 196 25.18 19.02 5.53
CA LYS A 196 26.38 19.55 4.88
C LYS A 196 26.42 19.26 3.39
N GLY A 197 25.84 18.15 2.95
CA GLY A 197 25.84 17.76 1.54
C GLY A 197 25.05 16.49 1.26
N ILE A 198 24.86 16.20 -0.02
CA ILE A 198 24.28 14.97 -0.54
C ILE A 198 25.42 14.16 -1.15
N GLU A 199 25.77 13.02 -0.55
CA GLU A 199 26.82 12.13 -1.04
C GLU A 199 26.30 11.20 -2.15
N GLU A 200 25.11 10.64 -1.94
CA GLU A 200 24.46 9.74 -2.89
C GLU A 200 22.97 10.06 -3.01
N SER A 201 22.43 9.92 -4.22
CA SER A 201 21.00 10.04 -4.49
C SER A 201 20.54 8.95 -5.47
N THR A 202 19.85 7.95 -4.91
CA THR A 202 19.30 6.80 -5.64
C THR A 202 17.80 6.99 -5.81
N ARG A 203 17.29 6.86 -7.04
CA ARG A 203 15.85 6.93 -7.31
C ARG A 203 15.19 5.57 -7.04
N MET A 204 14.16 5.60 -6.21
CA MET A 204 13.31 4.50 -5.78
C MET A 204 11.84 4.92 -5.99
N PHE A 205 10.92 4.03 -5.63
CA PHE A 205 9.50 4.31 -5.70
C PHE A 205 8.77 3.80 -4.47
N GLN A 206 7.81 4.59 -4.01
CA GLN A 206 6.83 4.17 -3.02
C GLN A 206 5.51 3.89 -3.74
N VAL A 207 4.88 2.76 -3.43
CA VAL A 207 3.57 2.42 -4.01
C VAL A 207 2.49 3.18 -3.25
N ALA A 208 1.65 3.89 -3.99
CA ALA A 208 0.48 4.59 -3.48
C ALA A 208 -0.77 4.05 -4.15
N VAL A 209 -1.91 4.12 -3.46
CA VAL A 209 -3.22 3.73 -3.99
C VAL A 209 -4.00 4.99 -4.31
N VAL A 210 -4.52 5.08 -5.53
CA VAL A 210 -5.42 6.16 -5.95
C VAL A 210 -6.83 5.58 -6.07
N LEU A 211 -7.76 6.19 -5.36
CA LEU A 211 -9.20 5.93 -5.48
C LEU A 211 -9.81 7.03 -6.35
N VAL A 212 -10.64 6.63 -7.32
CA VAL A 212 -11.30 7.56 -8.23
C VAL A 212 -12.80 7.49 -8.04
N TYR A 213 -13.39 8.64 -7.78
CA TYR A 213 -14.80 8.82 -7.51
C TYR A 213 -15.45 9.67 -8.59
N ARG A 214 -16.73 9.39 -8.86
CA ARG A 214 -17.52 10.16 -9.81
C ARG A 214 -18.91 10.46 -9.25
N SER A 215 -19.35 11.71 -9.36
CA SER A 215 -20.72 12.11 -9.00
C SER A 215 -21.72 11.77 -10.12
N GLU A 216 -23.01 11.84 -9.81
CA GLU A 216 -24.08 11.71 -10.81
C GLU A 216 -24.01 12.82 -11.87
N ASP A 217 -23.60 14.03 -11.48
CA ASP A 217 -23.38 15.17 -12.37
C ASP A 217 -22.13 15.03 -13.26
N GLY A 218 -21.36 13.94 -13.08
CA GLY A 218 -20.18 13.62 -13.87
C GLY A 218 -18.89 14.27 -13.38
N GLU A 219 -18.91 14.94 -12.22
CA GLU A 219 -17.70 15.46 -11.58
C GLU A 219 -16.81 14.30 -11.11
N THR A 220 -15.49 14.46 -11.24
CA THR A 220 -14.53 13.43 -10.84
C THR A 220 -13.67 13.98 -9.71
N ASP A 221 -13.57 13.23 -8.62
CA ASP A 221 -12.61 13.49 -7.55
C ASP A 221 -11.76 12.25 -7.28
N LEU A 222 -10.64 12.44 -6.59
CA LEU A 222 -9.72 11.38 -6.23
C LEU A 222 -9.23 11.50 -4.80
N SER A 223 -8.88 10.36 -4.22
CA SER A 223 -8.18 10.25 -2.94
C SER A 223 -6.89 9.47 -3.16
N MET A 224 -5.82 9.86 -2.46
CA MET A 224 -4.51 9.22 -2.61
C MET A 224 -4.02 8.73 -1.25
N PHE A 225 -3.62 7.47 -1.20
CA PHE A 225 -3.16 6.79 0.00
C PHE A 225 -1.72 6.36 -0.16
N VAL A 226 -0.87 6.73 0.80
CA VAL A 226 0.55 6.37 0.85
C VAL A 226 0.77 5.59 2.14
N ASP A 227 1.36 4.40 2.05
CA ASP A 227 1.47 3.45 3.17
C ASP A 227 0.13 3.18 3.88
N GLY A 228 -0.98 3.16 3.12
CA GLY A 228 -2.32 2.93 3.64
C GLY A 228 -2.96 4.11 4.38
N ARG A 229 -2.33 5.29 4.37
CA ARG A 229 -2.86 6.52 5.00
C ARG A 229 -3.27 7.54 3.96
N LEU A 230 -4.43 8.17 4.16
CA LEU A 230 -4.92 9.26 3.31
C LEU A 230 -3.89 10.41 3.32
N SER A 231 -3.58 10.94 2.14
CA SER A 231 -2.61 12.04 2.01
C SER A 231 -3.08 13.10 1.02
N ASP A 232 -3.68 14.17 1.56
CA ASP A 232 -4.08 15.34 0.77
C ASP A 232 -2.90 16.05 0.13
N LYS A 233 -1.72 16.02 0.78
CA LYS A 233 -0.50 16.58 0.19
C LYS A 233 -0.13 15.86 -1.11
N HIS A 234 -0.16 14.53 -1.11
CA HIS A 234 0.10 13.74 -2.32
C HIS A 234 -1.00 13.92 -3.36
N LYS A 235 -2.28 13.96 -2.95
CA LYS A 235 -3.40 14.30 -3.84
C LYS A 235 -3.15 15.61 -4.58
N MET A 236 -2.83 16.68 -3.85
CA MET A 236 -2.57 18.00 -4.43
C MET A 236 -1.33 18.02 -5.32
N ALA A 237 -0.24 17.39 -4.90
CA ALA A 237 0.99 17.28 -5.69
C ALA A 237 0.77 16.49 -6.99
N PHE A 238 0.01 15.40 -6.91
CA PHE A 238 -0.39 14.57 -8.04
C PHE A 238 -1.24 15.33 -9.06
N LEU A 239 -2.25 16.07 -8.60
CA LEU A 239 -3.07 16.94 -9.45
C LEU A 239 -2.22 18.01 -10.14
N LYS A 240 -1.34 18.69 -9.39
CA LYS A 240 -0.39 19.64 -9.96
C LYS A 240 0.55 19.00 -10.98
N ALA A 241 0.85 17.70 -10.89
CA ALA A 241 1.75 16.96 -11.76
C ALA A 241 1.08 16.37 -13.02
N ASP A 242 -0.06 16.93 -13.45
CA ASP A 242 -0.87 16.46 -14.58
C ASP A 242 -1.35 14.99 -14.38
N GLY A 243 -1.60 14.63 -13.12
CA GLY A 243 -1.99 13.28 -12.72
C GLY A 243 -3.27 12.81 -13.39
N LEU A 244 -4.28 13.67 -13.55
CA LEU A 244 -5.55 13.35 -14.22
C LEU A 244 -5.32 12.87 -15.66
N ARG A 245 -4.52 13.62 -16.43
CA ARG A 245 -4.19 13.27 -17.82
C ARG A 245 -3.47 11.93 -17.91
N LYS A 246 -2.52 11.69 -16.99
CA LYS A 246 -1.77 10.43 -16.91
C LYS A 246 -2.65 9.23 -16.55
N LEU A 247 -3.74 9.46 -15.82
CA LEU A 247 -4.74 8.43 -15.54
C LEU A 247 -5.76 8.25 -16.67
N GLY A 248 -5.73 9.10 -17.71
CA GLY A 248 -6.72 9.09 -18.78
C GLY A 248 -8.09 9.63 -18.35
N LEU A 249 -8.15 10.37 -17.24
CA LEU A 249 -9.38 10.96 -16.70
C LEU A 249 -9.86 12.19 -17.48
N ASN A 250 -9.09 12.64 -18.47
CA ASN A 250 -9.44 13.80 -19.29
C ASN A 250 -10.41 13.45 -20.43
N ASP A 251 -10.70 12.17 -20.66
CA ASP A 251 -11.60 11.68 -21.71
C ASP A 251 -12.94 11.26 -21.08
N PRO A 252 -14.00 12.08 -21.18
CA PRO A 252 -15.28 11.79 -20.56
C PRO A 252 -15.90 10.49 -21.05
N ALA A 253 -15.61 10.07 -22.30
CA ALA A 253 -16.16 8.86 -22.88
C ALA A 253 -15.65 7.59 -22.17
N ARG A 254 -14.48 7.64 -21.52
CA ARG A 254 -13.91 6.53 -20.73
C ARG A 254 -14.55 6.39 -19.35
N LEU A 255 -15.29 7.41 -18.93
CA LEU A 255 -15.90 7.52 -17.62
C LEU A 255 -17.42 7.32 -17.68
N VAL A 256 -17.89 6.69 -18.76
CA VAL A 256 -19.25 6.16 -18.90
C VAL A 256 -19.17 4.65 -18.65
N PRO A 257 -20.05 4.08 -17.81
CA PRO A 257 -20.07 2.65 -17.56
C PRO A 257 -20.35 1.88 -18.86
N GLU A 258 -19.62 0.79 -19.09
CA GLU A 258 -19.88 -0.12 -20.19
C GLU A 258 -21.27 -0.76 -20.00
N ALA A 259 -22.11 -0.74 -21.04
CA ALA A 259 -23.41 -1.39 -20.98
C ALA A 259 -23.22 -2.90 -20.86
N LEU A 260 -23.77 -3.50 -19.80
CA LEU A 260 -23.65 -4.94 -19.59
C LEU A 260 -24.76 -5.65 -20.37
N PRO A 261 -24.46 -6.68 -21.19
CA PRO A 261 -25.48 -7.43 -21.92
C PRO A 261 -26.61 -7.96 -21.03
N PHE A 262 -26.27 -8.36 -19.79
CA PHE A 262 -27.24 -8.82 -18.79
C PHE A 262 -28.26 -7.74 -18.42
N GLU A 263 -27.86 -6.47 -18.29
CA GLU A 263 -28.76 -5.36 -17.91
C GLU A 263 -29.88 -5.14 -18.95
N ALA A 264 -29.59 -5.44 -20.22
CA ALA A 264 -30.57 -5.36 -21.30
C ALA A 264 -31.64 -6.47 -21.23
N THR A 265 -31.35 -7.58 -20.55
CA THR A 265 -32.27 -8.72 -20.40
C THR A 265 -33.24 -8.55 -19.23
N LEU A 266 -32.99 -7.60 -18.32
CA LEU A 266 -33.82 -7.37 -17.13
C LEU A 266 -35.10 -6.59 -17.47
N THR A 267 -36.22 -7.03 -16.91
CA THR A 267 -37.49 -6.29 -16.95
C THR A 267 -37.42 -5.02 -16.09
N PRO A 268 -38.29 -4.02 -16.29
CA PRO A 268 -38.34 -2.83 -15.44
C PRO A 268 -38.46 -3.14 -13.94
N GLN A 269 -39.28 -4.13 -13.58
CA GLN A 269 -39.46 -4.56 -12.19
C GLN A 269 -38.16 -5.16 -11.61
N GLN A 270 -37.46 -6.00 -12.39
CA GLN A 270 -36.17 -6.56 -11.95
C GLN A 270 -35.07 -5.50 -11.84
N LYS A 271 -35.13 -4.43 -12.65
CA LYS A 271 -34.20 -3.30 -12.53
C LYS A 271 -34.45 -2.50 -11.25
N GLU A 272 -35.71 -2.33 -10.85
CA GLU A 272 -36.09 -1.69 -9.60
C GLU A 272 -35.66 -2.54 -8.38
N GLU A 273 -35.92 -3.85 -8.42
CA GLU A 273 -35.44 -4.80 -7.39
C GLU A 273 -33.91 -4.81 -7.27
N LEU A 274 -33.20 -4.85 -8.40
CA LEU A 274 -31.74 -4.73 -8.47
C LEU A 274 -31.24 -3.44 -7.81
N LEU A 275 -31.89 -2.30 -8.09
CA LEU A 275 -31.51 -1.01 -7.50
C LEU A 275 -31.73 -1.01 -5.99
N PHE A 276 -32.88 -1.50 -5.54
CA PHE A 276 -33.22 -1.58 -4.13
C PHE A 276 -32.27 -2.50 -3.35
N GLU A 277 -31.95 -3.69 -3.87
CA GLU A 277 -30.97 -4.59 -3.27
C GLU A 277 -29.56 -3.98 -3.22
N THR A 278 -29.20 -3.18 -4.25
CA THR A 278 -27.93 -2.46 -4.30
C THR A 278 -27.84 -1.41 -3.20
N GLU A 279 -28.89 -0.60 -3.01
CA GLU A 279 -28.93 0.44 -1.98
C GLU A 279 -28.84 -0.17 -0.58
N GLN A 280 -29.53 -1.29 -0.33
CA GLN A 280 -29.40 -2.00 0.95
C GLN A 280 -28.00 -2.54 1.19
N ALA A 281 -27.37 -3.13 0.17
CA ALA A 281 -26.00 -3.61 0.27
C ALA A 281 -25.00 -2.46 0.54
N ALA A 282 -25.19 -1.31 -0.09
CA ALA A 282 -24.39 -0.11 0.16
C ALA A 282 -24.58 0.43 1.60
N ALA A 283 -25.81 0.43 2.11
CA ALA A 283 -26.09 0.84 3.49
C ALA A 283 -25.39 -0.06 4.52
N VAL A 284 -25.32 -1.38 4.25
CA VAL A 284 -24.55 -2.31 5.11
C VAL A 284 -23.05 -1.97 5.12
N TYR A 285 -22.47 -1.63 3.96
CA TYR A 285 -21.08 -1.20 3.90
C TYR A 285 -20.84 0.11 4.67
N GLN A 286 -21.72 1.09 4.50
CA GLN A 286 -21.63 2.38 5.20
C GLN A 286 -21.72 2.21 6.72
N GLN A 287 -22.62 1.36 7.20
CA GLN A 287 -22.73 1.06 8.63
C GLN A 287 -21.44 0.42 9.15
N ALA A 288 -20.90 -0.57 8.42
CA ALA A 288 -19.64 -1.21 8.80
C ALA A 288 -18.45 -0.24 8.83
N GLN A 289 -18.41 0.73 7.92
CA GLN A 289 -17.39 1.79 7.92
C GLN A 289 -17.54 2.71 9.12
N PHE A 290 -18.77 3.14 9.43
CA PHE A 290 -19.06 3.95 10.60
C PHE A 290 -18.61 3.26 11.90
N ASP A 291 -18.91 1.96 12.05
CA ASP A 291 -18.52 1.18 13.23
C ASP A 291 -16.98 1.09 13.38
N ILE A 292 -16.25 1.00 12.25
CA ILE A 292 -14.78 0.98 12.25
C ILE A 292 -14.22 2.35 12.67
N GLU A 293 -14.77 3.44 12.13
CA GLU A 293 -14.30 4.80 12.43
C GLU A 293 -14.58 5.20 13.88
N GLU A 294 -15.77 4.88 14.40
CA GLU A 294 -16.12 5.13 15.80
C GLU A 294 -15.20 4.35 16.74
N GLY A 295 -14.92 3.08 16.41
CA GLY A 295 -13.95 2.28 17.14
C GLY A 295 -12.55 2.91 17.13
N GLU A 296 -12.01 3.25 15.97
CA GLU A 296 -10.65 3.81 15.86
C GLU A 296 -10.53 5.19 16.54
N GLY A 297 -11.56 6.03 16.45
CA GLY A 297 -11.62 7.32 17.12
C GLY A 297 -11.53 7.19 18.65
N SER A 298 -12.17 6.16 19.20
CA SER A 298 -12.15 5.85 20.64
C SER A 298 -10.77 5.46 21.16
N VAL A 299 -9.92 4.85 20.32
CA VAL A 299 -8.56 4.41 20.69
C VAL A 299 -7.55 5.57 20.66
N SER A 300 -7.81 6.60 19.86
CA SER A 300 -6.91 7.76 19.70
C SER A 300 -7.05 8.85 20.78
N GLY A 301 -8.01 8.71 21.70
CA GLY A 301 -8.45 9.76 22.62
C GLY A 301 -7.72 9.88 23.96
N ASP A 302 -6.80 8.98 24.33
CA ASP A 302 -6.20 9.04 25.68
C ASP A 302 -4.76 8.48 25.74
N GLU A 303 -3.76 9.23 25.26
CA GLU A 303 -2.35 9.02 25.63
C GLU A 303 -2.00 9.72 26.96
N GLY A 304 -2.99 9.86 27.86
CA GLY A 304 -2.93 10.78 28.98
C GLY A 304 -3.25 10.21 30.35
N SER A 305 -3.44 8.90 30.57
CA SER A 305 -3.48 8.38 31.94
C SER A 305 -3.19 6.88 32.04
N ALA A 306 -2.23 6.56 32.91
CA ALA A 306 -1.86 5.20 33.25
C ALA A 306 -2.86 4.61 34.26
N SER A 307 -3.77 3.78 33.79
CA SER A 307 -4.33 2.65 34.57
C SER A 307 -4.90 1.64 33.58
N GLY A 308 -4.40 0.40 33.67
CA GLY A 308 -4.77 -0.67 32.74
C GLY A 308 -6.25 -1.02 32.82
N GLU A 309 -6.98 -0.62 31.78
CA GLU A 309 -8.23 -1.24 31.37
C GLU A 309 -8.10 -1.61 29.90
N ALA A 310 -8.59 -2.81 29.57
CA ALA A 310 -8.37 -3.48 28.31
C ALA A 310 -8.68 -2.57 27.11
N SER A 311 -7.64 -2.20 26.35
CA SER A 311 -7.80 -1.67 25.01
C SER A 311 -8.66 -2.66 24.22
N GLN A 312 -9.92 -2.31 23.94
CA GLN A 312 -10.76 -3.09 23.05
C GLN A 312 -10.13 -3.03 21.67
N ASN A 313 -9.36 -4.07 21.30
CA ASN A 313 -8.94 -4.25 19.93
C ASN A 313 -10.21 -4.43 19.10
N ILE A 314 -10.54 -3.44 18.28
CA ILE A 314 -11.61 -3.56 17.30
C ILE A 314 -11.20 -4.64 16.30
N ASP A 315 -11.98 -5.70 16.24
CA ASP A 315 -11.82 -6.74 15.23
C ASP A 315 -12.47 -6.25 13.91
N ILE A 316 -11.71 -5.42 13.18
CA ILE A 316 -12.10 -4.89 11.87
C ILE A 316 -12.48 -6.02 10.92
N ASP A 317 -11.77 -7.14 10.97
CA ASP A 317 -12.01 -8.29 10.10
C ASP A 317 -13.37 -8.94 10.42
N SER A 318 -13.74 -9.03 11.70
CA SER A 318 -15.07 -9.50 12.12
C SER A 318 -16.20 -8.59 11.63
N ILE A 319 -16.08 -7.27 11.79
CA ILE A 319 -17.08 -6.30 11.32
C ILE A 319 -17.28 -6.43 9.81
N ILE A 320 -16.16 -6.45 9.07
CA ILE A 320 -16.16 -6.62 7.62
C ILE A 320 -16.79 -7.96 7.21
N SER A 321 -16.49 -9.05 7.93
CA SER A 321 -17.04 -10.38 7.64
C SER A 321 -18.55 -10.42 7.85
N ALA A 322 -19.06 -9.83 8.94
CA ALA A 322 -20.49 -9.75 9.21
C ALA A 322 -21.23 -8.94 8.14
N ALA A 323 -20.65 -7.80 7.72
CA ALA A 323 -21.18 -6.99 6.64
C ALA A 323 -21.27 -7.80 5.32
N MET A 324 -20.20 -8.50 4.95
CA MET A 324 -20.18 -9.34 3.74
C MET A 324 -21.22 -10.46 3.79
N GLN A 325 -21.44 -11.07 4.95
CA GLN A 325 -22.46 -12.10 5.12
C GLN A 325 -23.88 -11.51 4.92
N SER A 326 -24.14 -10.31 5.43
CA SER A 326 -25.42 -9.63 5.19
C SER A 326 -25.61 -9.28 3.71
N ILE A 327 -24.56 -8.78 3.05
CA ILE A 327 -24.58 -8.44 1.62
C ILE A 327 -24.86 -9.67 0.75
N SER A 328 -24.32 -10.85 1.11
CA SER A 328 -24.56 -12.10 0.36
C SER A 328 -26.03 -12.51 0.26
N LYS A 329 -26.92 -11.96 1.11
CA LYS A 329 -28.37 -12.20 1.08
C LYS A 329 -29.06 -11.51 -0.10
N HIS A 330 -28.43 -10.49 -0.66
CA HIS A 330 -28.91 -9.74 -1.82
C HIS A 330 -28.50 -10.50 -3.08
N ARG A 331 -29.47 -11.18 -3.68
CA ARG A 331 -29.24 -12.19 -4.72
C ARG A 331 -29.07 -11.58 -6.10
N ILE A 332 -29.47 -10.33 -6.33
CA ILE A 332 -29.26 -9.63 -7.60
C ILE A 332 -28.90 -8.17 -7.27
N ARG A 333 -27.64 -7.77 -7.46
CA ARG A 333 -27.19 -6.40 -7.14
C ARG A 333 -26.08 -5.91 -8.04
N TRP A 334 -25.91 -4.59 -8.11
CA TRP A 334 -24.69 -4.00 -8.64
C TRP A 334 -23.52 -4.32 -7.71
N LEU A 335 -22.38 -4.58 -8.33
CA LEU A 335 -21.14 -4.91 -7.66
C LEU A 335 -20.24 -3.67 -7.59
N GLU A 336 -19.69 -3.40 -6.41
CA GLU A 336 -18.72 -2.35 -6.23
C GLU A 336 -17.35 -2.79 -6.77
N VAL A 337 -16.56 -1.84 -7.30
CA VAL A 337 -15.32 -2.17 -8.03
C VAL A 337 -14.33 -2.98 -7.18
N PHE A 338 -14.24 -2.70 -5.88
CA PHE A 338 -13.34 -3.38 -4.93
C PHE A 338 -13.73 -4.84 -4.63
N GLU A 339 -14.97 -5.25 -4.93
CA GLU A 339 -15.45 -6.60 -4.63
C GLU A 339 -14.92 -7.63 -5.64
N HIS A 340 -14.65 -7.21 -6.88
CA HIS A 340 -14.24 -8.12 -7.95
C HIS A 340 -13.00 -8.96 -7.58
N PRO A 341 -11.86 -8.39 -7.13
CA PRO A 341 -10.71 -9.22 -6.78
C PRO A 341 -11.02 -10.22 -5.65
N SER A 342 -11.85 -9.82 -4.68
CA SER A 342 -12.23 -10.68 -3.55
C SER A 342 -13.10 -11.86 -4.00
N LEU A 343 -14.04 -11.64 -4.93
CA LEU A 343 -14.84 -12.72 -5.51
C LEU A 343 -14.01 -13.69 -6.35
N LEU A 344 -13.01 -13.18 -7.08
CA LEU A 344 -12.07 -14.05 -7.79
C LEU A 344 -11.25 -14.91 -6.82
N GLU A 345 -10.74 -14.33 -5.73
CA GLU A 345 -10.04 -15.10 -4.69
C GLU A 345 -10.94 -16.14 -4.04
N ASP A 346 -12.18 -15.79 -3.67
CA ASP A 346 -13.16 -16.74 -3.11
C ASP A 346 -13.44 -17.89 -4.08
N ALA A 347 -13.65 -17.59 -5.37
CA ALA A 347 -13.88 -18.62 -6.38
C ALA A 347 -12.67 -19.55 -6.55
N LEU A 348 -11.45 -19.02 -6.45
CA LEU A 348 -10.22 -19.82 -6.53
C LEU A 348 -9.94 -20.65 -5.27
N ASP A 349 -10.34 -20.17 -4.09
CA ASP A 349 -10.11 -20.85 -2.82
C ASP A 349 -11.21 -21.86 -2.47
N ASN A 350 -12.45 -21.55 -2.82
CA ASN A 350 -13.62 -22.19 -2.22
C ASN A 350 -14.61 -22.83 -3.22
N ALA A 351 -14.34 -22.82 -4.54
CA ALA A 351 -15.18 -23.56 -5.49
C ALA A 351 -15.14 -25.07 -5.19
N ARG A 352 -16.30 -25.74 -5.29
CA ARG A 352 -16.46 -27.16 -4.90
C ARG A 352 -16.92 -28.06 -6.04
N LYS A 353 -17.57 -27.51 -7.06
CA LYS A 353 -18.15 -28.26 -8.18
C LYS A 353 -17.60 -27.75 -9.50
N ARG A 354 -17.68 -26.44 -9.75
CA ARG A 354 -17.27 -25.81 -11.01
C ARG A 354 -16.82 -24.37 -10.83
N LEU A 355 -15.88 -23.97 -11.66
CA LEU A 355 -15.40 -22.60 -11.77
C LEU A 355 -15.37 -22.23 -13.25
N LEU A 356 -16.00 -21.12 -13.65
CA LEU A 356 -15.87 -20.59 -15.01
C LEU A 356 -15.39 -19.14 -14.96
N ILE A 357 -14.32 -18.86 -15.71
CA ILE A 357 -13.75 -17.53 -15.88
C ILE A 357 -13.66 -17.24 -17.37
N ILE A 358 -14.29 -16.15 -17.82
CA ILE A 358 -14.08 -15.59 -19.15
C ILE A 358 -13.45 -14.22 -18.97
N SER A 359 -12.33 -13.96 -19.64
CA SER A 359 -11.65 -12.67 -19.56
C SER A 359 -10.91 -12.34 -20.85
N PRO A 360 -10.90 -11.08 -21.32
CA PRO A 360 -10.30 -10.72 -22.60
C PRO A 360 -8.79 -11.02 -22.68
N TRP A 361 -8.06 -10.78 -21.59
CA TRP A 361 -6.62 -10.97 -21.53
C TRP A 361 -6.19 -11.76 -20.31
N ILE A 362 -4.99 -12.33 -20.36
CA ILE A 362 -4.34 -13.07 -19.28
C ILE A 362 -2.98 -12.42 -18.95
N ARG A 363 -2.78 -12.01 -17.69
CA ARG A 363 -1.53 -11.38 -17.21
C ARG A 363 -0.96 -12.12 -16.00
N GLY A 364 0.36 -12.30 -15.94
CA GLY A 364 1.06 -12.96 -14.83
C GLY A 364 1.06 -12.18 -13.51
N GLN A 365 0.81 -10.87 -13.56
CA GLN A 365 0.60 -10.03 -12.38
C GLN A 365 -0.73 -10.31 -11.70
N VAL A 366 -1.72 -10.82 -12.44
CA VAL A 366 -3.00 -11.27 -11.87
C VAL A 366 -2.96 -12.77 -11.60
N LEU A 367 -2.67 -13.60 -12.60
CA LEU A 367 -2.49 -15.05 -12.43
C LEU A 367 -1.06 -15.39 -11.99
N THR A 368 -0.74 -15.00 -10.77
CA THR A 368 0.54 -15.31 -10.13
C THR A 368 0.72 -16.82 -9.94
N HIS A 369 1.94 -17.24 -9.62
CA HIS A 369 2.23 -18.62 -9.22
C HIS A 369 1.31 -19.13 -8.10
N GLN A 370 0.97 -18.27 -7.13
CA GLN A 370 0.05 -18.63 -6.05
C GLN A 370 -1.36 -18.92 -6.57
N LYS A 371 -1.91 -18.10 -7.48
CA LYS A 371 -3.24 -18.32 -8.04
C LYS A 371 -3.28 -19.54 -8.97
N LEU A 372 -2.23 -19.77 -9.75
CA LEU A 372 -2.09 -21.00 -10.55
C LEU A 372 -2.10 -22.26 -9.67
N ASN A 373 -1.45 -22.21 -8.50
CA ASN A 373 -1.51 -23.31 -7.55
C ASN A 373 -2.92 -23.50 -6.96
N LYS A 374 -3.70 -22.43 -6.76
CA LYS A 374 -5.10 -22.53 -6.34
C LYS A 374 -5.95 -23.24 -7.41
N ILE A 375 -5.80 -22.85 -8.68
CA ILE A 375 -6.45 -23.54 -9.81
C ILE A 375 -6.09 -25.04 -9.80
N LYS A 376 -4.81 -25.36 -9.64
CA LYS A 376 -4.37 -26.76 -9.56
C LYS A 376 -5.05 -27.52 -8.41
N ARG A 377 -5.16 -26.92 -7.22
CA ARG A 377 -5.86 -27.55 -6.08
C ARG A 377 -7.34 -27.80 -6.37
N LEU A 378 -8.03 -26.88 -7.04
CA LEU A 378 -9.41 -27.10 -7.46
C LEU A 378 -9.49 -28.32 -8.39
N LEU A 379 -8.59 -28.39 -9.38
CA LEU A 379 -8.51 -29.53 -10.30
C LEU A 379 -8.22 -30.86 -9.57
N ASP A 380 -7.26 -30.87 -8.64
CA ASP A 380 -6.94 -32.03 -7.80
C ASP A 380 -8.14 -32.49 -6.96
N ASN A 381 -9.00 -31.55 -6.53
CA ASN A 381 -10.25 -31.81 -5.82
C ASN A 381 -11.44 -32.13 -6.75
N ASN A 382 -11.17 -32.44 -8.02
CA ASN A 382 -12.18 -32.81 -9.02
C ASN A 382 -13.24 -31.74 -9.28
N VAL A 383 -12.89 -30.46 -9.11
CA VAL A 383 -13.70 -29.31 -9.54
C VAL A 383 -13.51 -29.12 -11.04
N ASP A 384 -14.59 -28.93 -11.79
CA ASP A 384 -14.52 -28.65 -13.22
C ASP A 384 -14.16 -27.16 -13.47
N VAL A 385 -13.01 -26.88 -14.06
CA VAL A 385 -12.49 -25.51 -14.25
C VAL A 385 -12.49 -25.11 -15.72
N PHE A 386 -13.20 -24.03 -16.05
CA PHE A 386 -13.33 -23.45 -17.38
C PHE A 386 -12.67 -22.08 -17.42
N ILE A 387 -11.67 -21.90 -18.28
CA ILE A 387 -11.01 -20.60 -18.47
C ILE A 387 -11.00 -20.24 -19.96
N GLY A 388 -11.83 -19.27 -20.31
CA GLY A 388 -11.99 -18.75 -21.67
C GLY A 388 -11.33 -17.38 -21.80
N TRP A 389 -10.66 -17.12 -22.91
CA TRP A 389 -10.01 -15.83 -23.15
C TRP A 389 -10.04 -15.40 -24.61
N GLY A 390 -9.73 -14.15 -24.91
CA GLY A 390 -9.56 -13.69 -26.31
C GLY A 390 -9.82 -12.19 -26.48
N ILE A 391 -9.26 -11.59 -27.54
CA ILE A 391 -9.56 -10.24 -28.05
C ILE A 391 -9.11 -10.07 -29.53
N GLY A 392 -9.42 -11.05 -30.38
CA GLY A 392 -9.23 -10.96 -31.83
C GLY A 392 -8.19 -11.92 -32.41
N LYS A 393 -7.73 -11.65 -33.64
CA LYS A 393 -6.79 -12.49 -34.41
C LYS A 393 -5.32 -12.12 -34.13
N GLY A 394 -4.41 -13.08 -34.28
CA GLY A 394 -2.96 -12.90 -34.06
C GLY A 394 -2.44 -13.83 -32.96
N GLU A 395 -1.14 -13.81 -32.67
CA GLU A 395 -0.61 -14.65 -31.58
C GLU A 395 -1.00 -14.13 -30.19
N PRO A 396 -1.14 -14.99 -29.17
CA PRO A 396 -1.54 -14.57 -27.82
C PRO A 396 -0.69 -13.41 -27.27
N GLN A 397 0.63 -13.45 -27.52
CA GLN A 397 1.58 -12.43 -27.07
C GLN A 397 1.36 -11.08 -27.75
N GLU A 398 1.05 -11.07 -29.05
CA GLU A 398 0.73 -9.87 -29.81
C GLU A 398 -0.57 -9.22 -29.31
N ARG A 399 -1.52 -10.04 -28.85
CA ARG A 399 -2.74 -9.60 -28.18
C ARG A 399 -2.50 -9.09 -26.75
N GLY A 400 -1.26 -9.10 -26.26
CA GLY A 400 -0.87 -8.62 -24.93
C GLY A 400 -1.00 -9.65 -23.82
N ASN A 401 -1.12 -10.94 -24.13
CA ASN A 401 -1.18 -11.99 -23.10
C ASN A 401 0.22 -12.41 -22.63
N ASP A 402 0.32 -12.81 -21.37
CA ASP A 402 1.54 -13.39 -20.81
C ASP A 402 1.67 -14.86 -21.23
N MET A 403 2.58 -15.12 -22.19
CA MET A 403 2.75 -16.45 -22.75
C MET A 403 3.24 -17.48 -21.73
N ASN A 404 3.94 -17.07 -20.67
CA ASN A 404 4.36 -18.00 -19.62
C ASN A 404 3.15 -18.54 -18.85
N VAL A 405 2.15 -17.68 -18.59
CA VAL A 405 0.91 -18.07 -17.92
C VAL A 405 0.05 -18.91 -18.86
N VAL A 406 -0.11 -18.48 -20.11
CA VAL A 406 -0.86 -19.21 -21.14
C VAL A 406 -0.32 -20.63 -21.30
N ASN A 407 1.01 -20.79 -21.44
CA ASN A 407 1.64 -22.11 -21.57
C ASN A 407 1.41 -23.02 -20.35
N ARG A 408 1.37 -22.45 -19.14
CA ARG A 408 1.06 -23.21 -17.92
C ARG A 408 -0.39 -23.68 -17.90
N LEU A 409 -1.33 -22.82 -18.29
CA LEU A 409 -2.75 -23.18 -18.40
C LEU A 409 -2.98 -24.24 -19.49
N VAL A 410 -2.30 -24.14 -20.63
CA VAL A 410 -2.29 -25.19 -21.67
C VAL A 410 -1.74 -26.51 -21.13
N SER A 411 -0.72 -26.46 -20.29
CA SER A 411 -0.16 -27.68 -19.68
C SER A 411 -1.15 -28.31 -18.71
N LEU A 412 -1.84 -27.51 -17.90
CA LEU A 412 -2.90 -27.99 -17.01
C LEU A 412 -4.09 -28.59 -17.79
N ASP A 413 -4.52 -27.98 -18.89
CA ASP A 413 -5.60 -28.53 -19.75
C ASP A 413 -5.24 -29.89 -20.38
N LYS A 414 -3.94 -30.16 -20.57
CA LYS A 414 -3.46 -31.47 -21.05
C LYS A 414 -3.34 -32.51 -19.93
N GLU A 415 -3.00 -32.07 -18.72
CA GLU A 415 -2.76 -32.94 -17.56
C GLU A 415 -4.07 -33.33 -16.86
N TYR A 416 -5.05 -32.43 -16.80
CA TYR A 416 -6.29 -32.59 -16.06
C TYR A 416 -7.50 -32.69 -16.98
N HIS A 417 -8.26 -33.78 -16.88
CA HIS A 417 -9.46 -34.01 -17.67
C HIS A 417 -10.61 -33.04 -17.36
N ASN A 418 -10.61 -32.47 -16.15
CA ASN A 418 -11.56 -31.50 -15.62
C ASN A 418 -11.07 -30.05 -15.76
N MET A 419 -10.05 -29.82 -16.58
CA MET A 419 -9.63 -28.48 -17.01
C MET A 419 -10.12 -28.23 -18.45
N HIS A 420 -10.65 -27.03 -18.68
CA HIS A 420 -11.13 -26.57 -19.97
C HIS A 420 -10.57 -25.18 -20.27
N PHE A 421 -9.41 -25.13 -20.94
CA PHE A 421 -8.78 -23.87 -21.34
C PHE A 421 -8.96 -23.61 -22.84
N VAL A 422 -9.57 -22.47 -23.20
CA VAL A 422 -9.99 -22.18 -24.59
C VAL A 422 -9.72 -20.74 -24.98
N ASP A 423 -9.13 -20.54 -26.17
CA ASP A 423 -9.13 -19.26 -26.88
C ASP A 423 -10.50 -19.09 -27.58
N LEU A 424 -11.32 -18.19 -27.07
CA LEU A 424 -12.63 -17.80 -27.59
C LEU A 424 -12.52 -16.70 -28.68
N GLU A 425 -11.31 -16.42 -29.15
CA GLU A 425 -10.95 -15.47 -30.20
C GLU A 425 -11.43 -14.04 -29.91
N ASN A 426 -12.58 -13.63 -30.44
CA ASN A 426 -13.08 -12.26 -30.38
C ASN A 426 -14.04 -12.02 -29.22
N THR A 427 -13.75 -12.60 -28.05
CA THR A 427 -14.53 -12.33 -26.85
C THR A 427 -14.08 -11.02 -26.19
N HIS A 428 -15.00 -10.23 -25.66
CA HIS A 428 -14.70 -9.14 -24.74
C HIS A 428 -15.42 -9.32 -23.40
N GLU A 429 -16.05 -10.49 -23.22
CA GLU A 429 -16.83 -10.85 -22.06
C GLU A 429 -15.94 -11.01 -20.84
N LYS A 430 -16.50 -10.66 -19.68
CA LYS A 430 -15.81 -10.73 -18.39
C LYS A 430 -16.78 -11.36 -17.42
N VAL A 431 -16.73 -12.68 -17.35
CA VAL A 431 -17.67 -13.48 -16.57
C VAL A 431 -16.92 -14.30 -15.53
N LEU A 432 -17.43 -14.33 -14.31
CA LEU A 432 -16.99 -15.23 -13.25
C LEU A 432 -18.18 -16.01 -12.74
N ILE A 433 -18.10 -17.34 -12.75
CA ILE A 433 -19.10 -18.23 -12.14
C ILE A 433 -18.40 -19.11 -11.12
N LYS A 434 -18.97 -19.19 -9.92
CA LYS A 434 -18.56 -20.14 -8.87
C LYS A 434 -19.75 -21.03 -8.55
N ASP A 435 -19.58 -22.33 -8.80
CA ASP A 435 -20.58 -23.36 -8.51
C ASP A 435 -21.99 -22.95 -9.01
N ASN A 436 -23.01 -23.12 -8.18
CA ASN A 436 -24.31 -22.48 -8.31
C ASN A 436 -24.49 -21.36 -7.27
N ASP A 437 -23.38 -20.87 -6.71
CA ASP A 437 -23.38 -19.82 -5.70
C ASP A 437 -23.66 -18.46 -6.36
N PHE A 438 -22.90 -18.14 -7.41
CA PHE A 438 -23.07 -16.88 -8.13
C PHE A 438 -22.51 -16.87 -9.56
N VAL A 439 -23.01 -15.91 -10.35
CA VAL A 439 -22.40 -15.40 -11.58
C VAL A 439 -22.20 -13.89 -11.46
N VAL A 440 -21.07 -13.41 -11.97
CA VAL A 440 -20.78 -11.99 -12.13
C VAL A 440 -20.47 -11.69 -13.59
N THR A 441 -21.20 -10.72 -14.14
CA THR A 441 -20.92 -10.13 -15.46
C THR A 441 -20.49 -8.69 -15.25
N THR A 442 -19.37 -8.28 -15.85
CA THR A 442 -18.73 -6.99 -15.51
C THR A 442 -17.97 -6.37 -16.69
N SER A 443 -17.55 -5.11 -16.55
CA SER A 443 -16.52 -4.47 -17.37
C SER A 443 -15.09 -4.71 -16.83
N PHE A 444 -14.97 -5.27 -15.62
CA PHE A 444 -13.71 -5.51 -14.93
C PHE A 444 -12.99 -6.76 -15.46
N ASN A 445 -11.72 -6.62 -15.85
CA ASN A 445 -10.96 -7.73 -16.44
C ASN A 445 -10.47 -8.74 -15.39
N TRP A 446 -11.17 -9.85 -15.19
CA TRP A 446 -10.82 -10.89 -14.20
C TRP A 446 -9.36 -11.35 -14.20
N LEU A 447 -8.76 -11.57 -15.39
CA LEU A 447 -7.41 -12.14 -15.51
C LEU A 447 -6.34 -11.12 -15.93
N SER A 448 -6.69 -9.82 -15.99
CA SER A 448 -5.78 -8.76 -16.44
C SER A 448 -6.06 -7.36 -15.89
N PHE A 449 -6.77 -7.23 -14.77
CA PHE A 449 -7.05 -5.92 -14.15
C PHE A 449 -5.81 -5.22 -13.59
N ARG A 450 -4.70 -5.96 -13.41
CA ARG A 450 -3.37 -5.46 -13.05
C ARG A 450 -2.33 -5.85 -14.10
N GLY A 451 -1.16 -5.22 -14.01
CA GLY A 451 -0.01 -5.57 -14.84
C GLY A 451 0.08 -4.80 -16.16
N ASP A 452 -0.72 -3.75 -16.33
CA ASP A 452 -0.64 -2.86 -17.49
C ASP A 452 -0.36 -1.41 -17.04
N PRO A 453 0.90 -0.92 -17.16
CA PRO A 453 1.25 0.48 -16.88
C PRO A 453 0.52 1.49 -17.77
N ALA A 454 -0.02 1.05 -18.92
CA ALA A 454 -0.82 1.87 -19.82
C ALA A 454 -2.32 1.85 -19.48
N ARG A 455 -2.78 1.01 -18.53
CA ARG A 455 -4.18 0.96 -18.07
C ARG A 455 -4.66 2.34 -17.62
N THR A 456 -5.61 2.92 -18.34
CA THR A 456 -6.28 4.14 -17.88
C THR A 456 -7.43 3.79 -16.96
N VAL A 457 -7.84 4.76 -16.14
CA VAL A 457 -9.04 4.62 -15.30
C VAL A 457 -10.25 4.38 -16.21
N ARG A 458 -11.14 3.51 -15.76
CA ARG A 458 -12.42 3.20 -16.42
C ARG A 458 -13.53 3.23 -15.39
N TYR A 459 -14.75 3.56 -15.81
CA TYR A 459 -15.90 3.32 -14.95
C TYR A 459 -16.19 1.83 -14.93
N GLU A 460 -15.63 1.11 -13.95
CA GLU A 460 -15.85 -0.32 -13.81
C GLU A 460 -17.23 -0.59 -13.17
N ARG A 461 -18.01 -1.49 -13.78
CA ARG A 461 -19.35 -1.86 -13.29
C ARG A 461 -19.56 -3.36 -13.47
N GLY A 462 -20.17 -4.00 -12.49
CA GLY A 462 -20.56 -5.41 -12.57
C GLY A 462 -21.93 -5.65 -11.95
N VAL A 463 -22.57 -6.76 -12.35
CA VAL A 463 -23.79 -7.28 -11.70
C VAL A 463 -23.44 -8.62 -11.08
N TYR A 464 -23.79 -8.78 -9.80
CA TYR A 464 -23.75 -10.03 -9.07
C TYR A 464 -25.13 -10.68 -9.09
N VAL A 465 -25.18 -11.97 -9.41
CA VAL A 465 -26.39 -12.79 -9.39
C VAL A 465 -26.12 -14.07 -8.61
N GLY A 466 -26.79 -14.27 -7.48
CA GLY A 466 -26.78 -15.47 -6.63
C GLY A 466 -28.09 -16.27 -6.68
N VAL A 467 -28.87 -16.10 -7.74
CA VAL A 467 -30.07 -16.91 -7.99
C VAL A 467 -29.66 -18.20 -8.69
N ARG A 468 -29.70 -19.34 -7.97
CA ARG A 468 -29.17 -20.64 -8.42
C ARG A 468 -29.56 -21.01 -9.85
N GLU A 469 -30.85 -20.96 -10.15
CA GLU A 469 -31.40 -21.26 -11.48
C GLU A 469 -30.77 -20.38 -12.58
N MET A 470 -30.68 -19.06 -12.35
CA MET A 470 -30.04 -18.14 -13.30
C MET A 470 -28.53 -18.40 -13.44
N VAL A 471 -27.85 -18.79 -12.34
CA VAL A 471 -26.43 -19.15 -12.38
C VAL A 471 -26.23 -20.42 -13.22
N ASP A 472 -27.08 -21.44 -13.02
CA ASP A 472 -27.07 -22.69 -13.78
C ASP A 472 -27.34 -22.45 -15.27
N ASP A 473 -28.35 -21.64 -15.60
CA ASP A 473 -28.69 -21.26 -16.98
C ASP A 473 -27.53 -20.55 -17.69
N GLN A 474 -26.91 -19.57 -17.00
CA GLN A 474 -25.74 -18.85 -17.54
C GLN A 474 -24.55 -19.77 -17.73
N PHE A 475 -24.30 -20.68 -16.77
CA PHE A 475 -23.22 -21.67 -16.90
C PHE A 475 -23.46 -22.60 -18.10
N ALA A 476 -24.67 -23.14 -18.26
CA ALA A 476 -25.00 -24.02 -19.37
C ALA A 476 -24.81 -23.31 -20.73
N ALA A 477 -25.26 -22.06 -20.85
CA ALA A 477 -25.10 -21.25 -22.05
C ALA A 477 -23.63 -20.99 -22.40
N LEU A 478 -22.80 -20.64 -21.41
CA LEU A 478 -21.40 -20.27 -21.64
C LEU A 478 -20.47 -21.48 -21.81
N SER A 479 -20.67 -22.53 -21.02
CA SER A 479 -19.83 -23.75 -21.06
C SER A 479 -19.92 -24.49 -22.41
N ALA A 480 -21.06 -24.38 -23.11
CA ALA A 480 -21.24 -24.92 -24.46
C ALA A 480 -20.13 -24.49 -25.45
N ARG A 481 -19.61 -23.26 -25.30
CA ARG A 481 -18.57 -22.68 -26.16
C ARG A 481 -17.20 -23.34 -25.98
N PHE A 482 -16.95 -23.94 -24.82
CA PHE A 482 -15.69 -24.62 -24.53
C PHE A 482 -15.59 -25.99 -25.21
N ILE A 483 -16.72 -26.54 -25.63
CA ILE A 483 -16.79 -27.85 -26.28
C ILE A 483 -16.72 -27.67 -27.79
N SER A 484 -17.46 -26.70 -28.34
CA SER A 484 -17.45 -26.41 -29.77
C SER A 484 -16.08 -25.99 -30.30
N SER A 485 -15.29 -25.32 -29.47
CA SER A 485 -13.94 -24.83 -29.77
C SER A 485 -12.87 -25.92 -29.78
N LYS A 486 -13.08 -27.07 -29.11
CA LYS A 486 -12.18 -28.24 -29.22
C LYS A 486 -12.36 -29.03 -30.54
N GLY A 487 -13.12 -28.49 -31.52
CA GLY A 487 -13.29 -29.08 -32.85
C GLY A 487 -14.32 -30.23 -32.93
N VAL A 488 -15.06 -30.48 -31.84
CA VAL A 488 -16.13 -31.48 -31.80
C VAL A 488 -17.45 -30.74 -31.71
N ARG A 489 -18.32 -30.88 -32.73
CA ARG A 489 -19.71 -30.42 -32.62
C ARG A 489 -20.37 -31.26 -31.51
N PRO A 490 -20.87 -30.65 -30.42
CA PRO A 490 -21.48 -31.43 -29.35
C PRO A 490 -22.74 -32.12 -29.88
N SER A 491 -22.89 -33.40 -29.56
CA SER A 491 -24.18 -34.08 -29.75
C SER A 491 -25.19 -33.59 -28.72
N ASP A 492 -26.48 -33.68 -29.02
CA ASP A 492 -27.57 -33.34 -28.08
C ASP A 492 -27.41 -34.08 -26.74
N ALA A 493 -26.84 -35.30 -26.77
CA ALA A 493 -26.54 -36.10 -25.59
C ALA A 493 -25.40 -35.53 -24.71
N GLN A 494 -24.39 -34.87 -25.29
CA GLN A 494 -23.30 -34.24 -24.53
C GLN A 494 -23.75 -32.92 -23.91
N MET A 495 -24.58 -32.16 -24.63
CA MET A 495 -25.25 -30.99 -24.08
C MET A 495 -26.19 -31.38 -22.94
N ALA A 496 -26.99 -32.44 -23.13
CA ALA A 496 -27.84 -32.99 -22.09
C ALA A 496 -27.03 -33.51 -20.90
N ALA A 497 -25.91 -34.22 -21.11
CA ALA A 497 -25.08 -34.73 -20.03
C ALA A 497 -24.41 -33.63 -19.19
N LEU A 498 -24.07 -32.48 -19.79
CA LEU A 498 -23.55 -31.33 -19.04
C LEU A 498 -24.67 -30.60 -18.30
N SER A 499 -25.82 -30.40 -18.94
CA SER A 499 -27.01 -29.88 -18.28
C SER A 499 -27.53 -30.81 -17.19
N GLU A 500 -27.32 -32.13 -17.27
CA GLU A 500 -27.73 -33.12 -16.27
C GLU A 500 -26.66 -33.29 -15.16
N LYS A 501 -25.36 -33.22 -15.52
CA LYS A 501 -24.23 -33.22 -14.56
C LYS A 501 -24.22 -31.94 -13.71
N PHE A 502 -24.66 -30.81 -14.26
CA PHE A 502 -24.52 -29.51 -13.61
C PHE A 502 -25.83 -28.72 -13.41
N GLY A 503 -26.91 -29.07 -14.11
CA GLY A 503 -28.27 -28.57 -13.84
C GLY A 503 -29.01 -29.61 -13.01
N GLY A 504 -28.84 -29.53 -11.69
CA GLY A 504 -29.56 -30.37 -10.75
C GLY A 504 -30.67 -29.57 -10.07
N THR A 505 -31.90 -30.09 -10.18
CA THR A 505 -33.13 -29.79 -9.41
C THR A 505 -32.93 -29.32 -7.98
#